data_AF-A0A838D5B2-F1
#
_entry.id   AF-A0A838D5B2-F1
#
_cell.length_a   1.000
_cell.length_b   1.000
_cell.length_c   1.000
_cell.angle_alpha   90.00
_cell.angle_beta   90.00
_cell.angle_gamma   90.00
#
_symmetry.space_group_name_H-M   'P 1'
#
loop_
_entity.id
_entity.type
_entity.pdbx_description
1 polymer ?
#
loop_
_entity_poly.entity_id
_entity_poly.type
_entity_poly.pdbx_seq_one_letter_code
_entity_poly.pdbx_strand_id
1 'polypeptide(L)'
;QSIVVVDNASTDGTPELLRERGLLDRDAVRLLRLAENRGGAGGFAAAVEATRAQDCDWIWLMDDDSEPVPDALERLLGAPPASQAGTVGLCPVR
;
A
#
# COMPACT_ATOMS: atom_id res chain seq x y z
N GLN A 1 -4.36 -11.73 -2.58
CA GLN A 1 -3.70 -10.46 -2.21
C GLN A 1 -4.12 -9.40 -3.22
N SER A 2 -4.45 -8.20 -2.75
CA SER A 2 -4.77 -7.03 -3.57
C SER A 2 -3.74 -5.93 -3.27
N ILE A 3 -3.36 -5.16 -4.28
CA ILE A 3 -2.38 -4.07 -4.19
C ILE A 3 -3.06 -2.80 -4.68
N VAL A 4 -3.10 -1.79 -3.81
CA VAL A 4 -3.58 -0.45 -4.16
C VAL A 4 -2.38 0.48 -4.24
N VAL A 5 -2.09 0.97 -5.44
CA VAL A 5 -1.09 2.03 -5.66
C VAL A 5 -1.82 3.37 -5.54
N VAL A 6 -1.40 4.22 -4.62
CA VAL A 6 -1.96 5.57 -4.50
C VAL A 6 -1.03 6.56 -5.20
N ASP A 7 -1.50 7.11 -6.31
CA ASP A 7 -0.83 8.23 -6.97
C ASP A 7 -1.31 9.54 -6.31
N ASN A 8 -0.41 10.19 -5.56
CA ASN A 8 -0.69 11.41 -4.80
C ASN A 8 -0.60 12.68 -5.68
N ALA A 9 -1.25 12.62 -6.85
CA ALA A 9 -1.26 13.64 -7.90
C ALA A 9 0.11 13.90 -8.56
N SER A 10 0.83 12.83 -8.94
CA SER A 10 2.07 12.96 -9.69
C SER A 10 1.88 13.65 -11.04
N THR A 11 2.89 14.44 -11.42
CA THR A 11 2.95 15.26 -12.65
C THR A 11 4.11 14.88 -13.57
N ASP A 12 4.77 13.76 -13.30
CA ASP A 12 6.04 13.33 -13.91
C ASP A 12 5.90 12.16 -14.88
N GLY A 13 4.67 11.74 -15.17
CA GLY A 13 4.39 10.59 -16.02
C GLY A 13 4.26 9.26 -15.27
N THR A 14 4.28 9.25 -13.93
CA THR A 14 4.16 8.03 -13.12
C THR A 14 2.94 7.16 -13.51
N PRO A 15 1.71 7.69 -13.64
CA PRO A 15 0.55 6.89 -14.01
C PRO A 15 0.65 6.26 -15.41
N GLU A 16 1.24 6.99 -16.35
CA GLU A 16 1.48 6.54 -17.71
C GLU A 16 2.52 5.41 -17.71
N LEU A 17 3.61 5.57 -16.96
CA LEU A 17 4.63 4.53 -16.77
C LEU A 17 4.03 3.24 -16.20
N LEU A 18 3.20 3.32 -15.16
CA LEU A 18 2.55 2.13 -14.58
C LEU A 18 1.70 1.37 -15.61
N ARG A 19 1.00 2.11 -16.49
CA ARG A 19 0.21 1.55 -17.58
C ARG A 19 1.10 0.92 -18.65
N GLU A 20 2.11 1.64 -19.14
CA GLU A 20 3.03 1.17 -20.20
C GLU A 20 3.80 -0.09 -19.78
N ARG A 21 4.12 -0.22 -18.49
CA ARG A 21 4.77 -1.41 -17.91
C ARG A 21 3.81 -2.59 -17.74
N GLY A 22 2.53 -2.44 -18.06
CA GLY A 22 1.50 -3.47 -17.89
C GLY A 22 1.24 -3.82 -16.42
N LEU A 23 1.62 -2.96 -15.48
CA LEU A 23 1.40 -3.22 -14.05
C LEU A 23 -0.08 -3.12 -13.70
N LEU A 24 -0.80 -2.20 -14.36
CA LEU A 24 -2.23 -2.00 -14.19
C LEU A 24 -3.10 -3.04 -14.90
N ASP A 25 -2.50 -3.90 -15.74
CA ASP A 25 -3.20 -5.01 -16.40
C ASP A 25 -3.28 -6.26 -15.50
N ARG A 26 -2.62 -6.23 -14.35
CA ARG A 26 -2.66 -7.31 -13.36
C ARG A 26 -3.92 -7.17 -12.52
N ASP A 27 -4.74 -8.22 -12.45
CA ASP A 27 -5.99 -8.23 -11.66
C ASP A 27 -5.78 -7.84 -10.18
N ALA A 28 -4.60 -8.13 -9.64
CA ALA A 28 -4.25 -7.81 -8.25
C ALA A 28 -3.85 -6.35 -8.02
N VAL A 29 -3.66 -5.52 -9.05
CA VAL A 29 -3.13 -4.16 -8.93
C VAL A 29 -4.17 -3.13 -9.37
N ARG A 30 -4.47 -2.18 -8.48
CA ARG A 30 -5.36 -1.06 -8.76
C ARG A 30 -4.66 0.27 -8.50
N LEU A 31 -4.77 1.20 -9.44
CA LEU A 31 -4.35 2.59 -9.25
C LEU A 31 -5.48 3.43 -8.66
N LEU A 32 -5.20 4.14 -7.57
CA LEU A 32 -6.01 5.20 -7.00
C LEU A 32 -5.29 6.53 -7.20
N ARG A 33 -5.73 7.33 -8.17
CA ARG A 33 -5.17 8.65 -8.44
C ARG A 33 -5.94 9.74 -7.68
N LEU A 34 -5.22 10.51 -6.88
CA LEU A 34 -5.77 11.68 -6.19
C LEU A 34 -5.75 12.90 -7.11
N ALA A 35 -6.73 13.80 -6.94
CA ALA A 35 -6.86 15.01 -7.74
C ALA A 35 -5.83 16.10 -7.37
N GLU A 36 -5.31 16.04 -6.14
CA GLU A 36 -4.33 16.98 -5.60
C GLU A 36 -3.40 16.23 -4.64
N ASN A 37 -2.19 16.77 -4.43
CA ASN A 37 -1.24 16.20 -3.48
C ASN A 37 -1.70 16.50 -2.05
N ARG A 38 -1.98 15.45 -1.27
CA ARG A 38 -2.47 15.53 0.11
C ARG A 38 -1.40 15.22 1.16
N GLY A 39 -0.13 15.21 0.76
CA GLY A 39 0.99 14.71 1.57
C GLY A 39 0.94 13.20 1.83
N GLY A 40 1.99 12.64 2.42
CA GLY A 40 2.11 11.19 2.65
C GLY A 40 0.98 10.62 3.51
N ALA A 41 0.66 11.28 4.63
CA ALA A 41 -0.46 10.87 5.49
C ALA A 41 -1.82 10.90 4.77
N GLY A 42 -2.04 11.88 3.88
CA GLY A 42 -3.27 11.97 3.09
C GLY A 42 -3.37 10.85 2.05
N GLY A 43 -2.25 10.45 1.45
CA GLY A 43 -2.16 9.28 0.57
C GLY A 43 -2.51 7.98 1.32
N PHE A 44 -1.89 7.74 2.48
CA PHE A 44 -2.19 6.58 3.31
C PHE A 44 -3.65 6.55 3.78
N ALA A 45 -4.21 7.69 4.20
CA ALA A 45 -5.61 7.77 4.59
C ALA A 45 -6.55 7.38 3.44
N ALA A 46 -6.27 7.82 2.21
CA ALA A 46 -7.03 7.43 1.04
C ALA A 46 -6.92 5.93 0.73
N ALA A 47 -5.74 5.33 0.91
CA ALA A 47 -5.53 3.89 0.76
C ALA A 47 -6.38 3.09 1.76
N VAL A 48 -6.35 3.48 3.04
CA VAL A 48 -7.14 2.83 4.11
C VAL A 48 -8.63 2.94 3.80
N GLU A 49 -9.14 4.13 3.45
CA GLU A 49 -10.56 4.29 3.11
C GLU A 49 -10.97 3.46 1.89
N ALA A 50 -10.12 3.38 0.85
CA ALA A 50 -10.38 2.58 -0.34
C ALA A 50 -10.38 1.06 -0.09
N THR A 51 -9.69 0.61 0.96
CA THR A 51 -9.56 -0.81 1.32
C THR A 51 -10.46 -1.21 2.49
N ARG A 52 -11.00 -0.25 3.25
CA ARG A 52 -11.86 -0.48 4.42
C ARG A 52 -13.12 -1.31 4.15
N ALA A 53 -13.62 -1.26 2.90
CA ALA A 53 -14.78 -2.02 2.46
C ALA A 53 -14.44 -3.40 1.90
N GLN A 54 -13.14 -3.75 1.82
CA GLN A 54 -12.70 -5.07 1.38
C GLN A 54 -12.67 -6.02 2.57
N ASP A 55 -12.97 -7.29 2.31
CA ASP A 55 -12.87 -8.35 3.30
C ASP A 55 -11.40 -8.76 3.42
N CYS A 56 -10.64 -8.02 4.22
CA CYS A 56 -9.22 -8.28 4.49
C CYS A 56 -8.89 -8.25 5.99
N ASP A 57 -8.06 -9.18 6.43
CA ASP A 57 -7.61 -9.25 7.83
C ASP A 57 -6.59 -8.16 8.19
N TRP A 58 -5.75 -7.76 7.23
CA TRP A 58 -4.63 -6.85 7.42
C TRP A 58 -4.46 -5.90 6.24
N ILE A 59 -4.06 -4.66 6.56
CA ILE A 59 -3.57 -3.68 5.57
C ILE A 59 -2.07 -3.50 5.79
N TRP A 60 -1.29 -3.77 4.75
CA TRP A 60 0.14 -3.49 4.73
C TRP A 60 0.41 -2.19 3.98
N LEU A 61 0.85 -1.16 4.72
CA LEU A 61 1.15 0.17 4.18
C LEU A 61 2.66 0.33 4.02
N MET A 62 3.08 0.89 2.90
CA MET A 62 4.48 1.15 2.54
C MET A 62 4.56 2.40 1.65
N ASP A 63 5.65 3.15 1.77
CA ASP A 63 6.03 4.16 0.78
C ASP A 63 6.55 3.48 -0.51
N ASP A 64 6.62 4.23 -1.61
CA ASP A 64 7.07 3.72 -2.92
C ASP A 64 8.59 3.48 -3.00
N ASP A 65 9.36 4.05 -2.06
CA ASP A 65 10.80 3.87 -1.88
C ASP A 65 11.14 2.91 -0.72
N SER A 66 10.14 2.21 -0.17
CA SER A 66 10.35 1.23 0.90
C SER A 66 10.79 -0.13 0.36
N GLU A 67 11.94 -0.62 0.84
CA GLU A 67 12.47 -1.96 0.54
C GLU A 67 12.48 -2.84 1.80
N PRO A 68 11.35 -3.45 2.20
CA PRO A 68 11.33 -4.39 3.32
C PRO A 68 12.15 -5.64 2.98
N VAL A 69 12.78 -6.23 4.01
CA VAL A 69 13.44 -7.54 3.84
C VAL A 69 12.42 -8.60 3.39
N PRO A 70 12.82 -9.62 2.61
CA PRO A 70 11.89 -10.55 1.97
C PRO A 70 10.90 -11.26 2.92
N ASP A 71 11.29 -11.46 4.17
CA ASP A 71 10.50 -12.13 5.22
C ASP A 71 9.79 -11.16 6.18
N ALA A 72 9.81 -9.84 5.92
CA ALA A 72 9.28 -8.82 6.83
C ALA A 72 7.80 -9.03 7.16
N LEU A 73 6.97 -9.20 6.13
CA LEU A 73 5.53 -9.41 6.32
C LEU A 73 5.26 -10.73 7.05
N GLU A 74 5.95 -11.81 6.66
CA GLU A 74 5.83 -13.12 7.33
C GLU A 74 6.15 -13.02 8.82
N ARG A 75 7.24 -12.33 9.17
CA ARG A 75 7.65 -12.11 10.55
C ARG A 75 6.67 -11.24 11.34
N LEU A 76 6.09 -10.22 10.71
CA LEU A 76 5.06 -9.39 11.33
C LEU A 76 3.79 -10.19 11.62
N LEU A 77 3.30 -10.97 10.64
CA LEU A 77 2.10 -11.79 10.78
C LEU A 77 2.30 -12.98 11.73
N GLY A 78 3.51 -13.54 11.81
CA GLY A 78 3.85 -14.63 12.70
C GLY A 78 4.09 -14.22 14.16
N ALA A 79 4.16 -12.91 14.44
CA ALA A 79 4.37 -12.43 15.80
C ALA A 79 3.11 -12.66 16.67
N PRO A 80 3.23 -13.12 17.93
CA PRO A 80 2.06 -13.34 18.79
C PRO A 80 1.07 -12.16 18.87
N PRO A 81 1.51 -10.88 18.89
CA PRO A 81 0.59 -9.75 18.87
C PRO A 81 -0.34 -9.71 17.64
N ALA A 82 0.04 -10.25 16.48
CA ALA A 82 -0.80 -10.27 15.29
C ALA A 82 -2.09 -11.11 15.47
N SER A 83 -2.21 -11.90 16.53
CA SER A 83 -3.48 -12.57 16.88
C SER A 83 -4.47 -11.68 17.64
N GLN A 84 -4.08 -10.45 18.01
CA GLN A 84 -4.86 -9.56 18.85
C GLN A 84 -5.52 -8.45 18.02
N ALA A 85 -6.79 -8.18 18.31
CA ALA A 85 -7.48 -7.05 17.70
C ALA A 85 -6.81 -5.73 18.11
N GLY A 86 -6.66 -4.81 17.14
CA GLY A 86 -6.06 -3.49 17.37
C GLY A 86 -4.53 -3.45 17.34
N THR A 87 -3.87 -4.55 17.00
CA THR A 87 -2.40 -4.55 16.83
C THR A 87 -1.98 -3.76 15.59
N VAL A 88 -0.93 -2.96 15.76
CA VAL A 88 -0.20 -2.29 14.67
C VAL A 88 1.24 -2.78 14.71
N GLY A 89 1.72 -3.31 13.59
CA GLY A 89 3.12 -3.72 13.41
C GLY A 89 3.90 -2.63 12.65
N LEU A 90 5.14 -2.39 13.07
CA LEU A 90 6.06 -1.49 12.38
C LEU A 90 7.30 -2.28 11.98
N CYS A 91 7.64 -2.26 10.69
CA CYS A 91 8.92 -2.74 10.19
C CYS A 91 9.83 -1.55 9.95
N PRO A 92 10.91 -1.36 10.72
CA PRO A 92 11.87 -0.31 10.42
C PRO A 92 12.57 -0.62 9.10
N VAL A 93 12.70 0.40 8.25
CA VAL A 93 13.61 0.36 7.10
C VAL A 93 15.03 0.38 7.65
N ARG A 94 15.93 -0.43 7.10
CA ARG A 94 17.36 -0.40 7.46
C ARG A 94 18.06 0.74 6.73
#